data_AF-A0A345RDI9-F1
#
_entry.id   AF-A0A345RDI9-F1
#
_cell.length_a   1.000
_cell.length_b   1.000
_cell.length_c   1.000
_cell.angle_alpha   90.00
_cell.angle_beta   90.00
_cell.angle_gamma   90.00
#
_symmetry.space_group_name_H-M   'P 1'
#
loop_
_entity.id
_entity.type
_entity.pdbx_description
1 polymer ?
#
loop_
_entity_poly.entity_id
_entity_poly.type
_entity_poly.pdbx_seq_one_letter_code
_entity_poly.pdbx_strand_id
1 'polypeptide(L)'
;MSQSLKLQNCSTVSNCSKKDSRPRSLGYSDALASKAIKVYAHIRRKSVSKKHTLGKLLYMKVSTMSRHWRRLTLPSQFVLAGGAVMVVAMILVGSWVSRRIEHAAVQNFAILAANYVESFISPLTQELASGTTLSEPAQQAMIEVFASTALSERVVSYKIWKQGGLIVHSSDPSLVGQKFTPSDDLQAAWMGDVSASFGDLNDEEDATEAMLGVPLLEVYSPIHEVFSGEIIAVAEFYERADGLQAELRNARRTTWFVVGSAFIASGLLLIGIVKAGGQTIERQRGELQKRLTESEQLVAQKNALRRRAITANQRATAQLEQTIRRVGSDLHDGPAQHLSFAALRLDSAFQENAAPNTRDDVRSSIDRALEEIRAISRGLALPELDELDMPSLVKRAVTERETQSGNSIDVTFEGPELKWLSYADKLCVYRFLQEGLSNAFRHGGVEQAQVFVQSSIEGLRISVKDKGSGFDMNEAVRLYDEGGQGLNGLKDRSESIGGKLEIVSEIGLGTTLTLHIPNEESA
;
A
#
# COMPACT_ATOMS: atom_id res chain seq x y z
N MET A 1 -47.65 32.28 45.53
CA MET A 1 -48.81 32.60 44.67
C MET A 1 -49.07 31.41 43.77
N SER A 2 -50.33 30.94 43.77
CA SER A 2 -51.01 29.85 43.00
C SER A 2 -50.31 29.19 41.81
N GLN A 3 -50.53 27.92 41.43
CA GLN A 3 -51.31 26.72 41.87
C GLN A 3 -50.82 25.60 40.90
N SER A 4 -50.37 24.42 41.33
CA SER A 4 -51.10 23.13 41.37
C SER A 4 -51.93 22.81 40.10
N LEU A 5 -51.81 21.67 39.38
CA LEU A 5 -51.96 20.29 39.83
C LEU A 5 -51.47 19.27 38.78
N LYS A 6 -50.93 18.14 39.28
CA LYS A 6 -50.73 16.84 38.59
C LYS A 6 -52.08 16.20 38.22
N LEU A 7 -52.08 15.22 37.29
CA LEU A 7 -52.74 13.93 37.51
C LEU A 7 -52.24 12.83 36.55
N GLN A 8 -51.89 11.69 37.16
CA GLN A 8 -51.46 10.42 36.59
C GLN A 8 -52.65 9.49 36.30
N ASN A 9 -52.39 8.52 35.41
CA ASN A 9 -52.93 7.16 35.30
C ASN A 9 -53.99 6.71 36.32
N CYS A 10 -55.04 6.06 35.81
CA CYS A 10 -55.72 4.99 36.54
C CYS A 10 -56.26 3.90 35.61
N SER A 11 -56.09 2.67 36.05
CA SER A 11 -56.46 1.40 35.43
C SER A 11 -57.30 0.61 36.41
N THR A 12 -58.50 0.14 36.03
CA THR A 12 -59.32 -0.91 36.71
C THR A 12 -60.50 -1.23 35.77
N VAL A 13 -60.66 -2.45 35.22
CA VAL A 13 -61.19 -3.72 35.78
C VAL A 13 -62.70 -3.72 36.10
N SER A 14 -63.43 -4.47 35.26
CA SER A 14 -64.61 -5.33 35.50
C SER A 14 -66.05 -4.78 35.64
N ASN A 15 -66.91 -5.50 34.92
CA ASN A 15 -68.30 -5.89 35.19
C ASN A 15 -69.42 -4.84 35.23
N CYS A 16 -70.31 -4.90 34.24
CA CYS A 16 -71.74 -4.95 34.53
C CYS A 16 -72.57 -5.70 33.48
N SER A 17 -73.67 -6.25 33.98
CA SER A 17 -74.50 -7.35 33.48
C SER A 17 -75.41 -7.02 32.28
N LYS A 18 -75.74 -8.11 31.56
CA LYS A 18 -76.89 -8.36 30.67
C LYS A 18 -78.06 -7.37 30.76
N LYS A 19 -78.56 -6.96 29.58
CA LYS A 19 -80.00 -6.90 29.30
C LYS A 19 -80.30 -7.15 27.81
N ASP A 20 -81.24 -8.05 27.59
CA ASP A 20 -81.85 -8.42 26.32
C ASP A 20 -82.52 -7.25 25.62
N SER A 21 -82.31 -7.15 24.30
CA SER A 21 -83.40 -6.91 23.33
C SER A 21 -82.84 -7.00 21.91
N ARG A 22 -83.15 -8.09 21.18
CA ARG A 22 -83.19 -8.03 19.71
C ARG A 22 -84.47 -7.30 19.29
N PRO A 23 -84.44 -6.57 18.16
CA PRO A 23 -85.27 -7.05 17.07
C PRO A 23 -84.55 -7.14 15.71
N ARG A 24 -84.93 -8.22 15.03
CA ARG A 24 -84.98 -8.53 13.59
C ARG A 24 -84.50 -7.46 12.58
N SER A 25 -83.43 -7.84 11.88
CA SER A 25 -83.27 -7.89 10.42
C SER A 25 -83.84 -6.75 9.55
N LEU A 26 -82.94 -5.95 9.00
CA LEU A 26 -83.00 -5.48 7.61
C LEU A 26 -81.68 -5.88 6.94
N GLY A 27 -81.68 -7.11 6.40
CA GLY A 27 -80.60 -7.62 5.57
C GLY A 27 -80.64 -6.92 4.22
N TYR A 28 -79.67 -6.03 3.98
CA TYR A 28 -79.19 -5.64 2.64
C TYR A 28 -77.87 -4.84 2.70
N SER A 29 -77.44 -4.39 3.89
CA SER A 29 -76.19 -3.62 4.11
C SER A 29 -74.93 -4.49 4.28
N ASP A 30 -75.04 -5.67 4.90
CA ASP A 30 -73.86 -6.48 5.28
C ASP A 30 -73.13 -7.12 4.08
N ALA A 31 -73.82 -7.40 2.98
CA ALA A 31 -73.21 -7.99 1.80
C ALA A 31 -72.31 -7.00 1.04
N LEU A 32 -72.70 -5.72 0.99
CA LEU A 32 -71.93 -4.63 0.38
C LEU A 32 -70.76 -4.20 1.29
N ALA A 33 -70.99 -4.10 2.61
CA ALA A 33 -69.94 -3.82 3.58
C ALA A 33 -68.88 -4.95 3.61
N SER A 34 -69.30 -6.22 3.56
CA SER A 34 -68.37 -7.37 3.49
C SER A 34 -67.57 -7.40 2.18
N LYS A 35 -68.19 -7.06 1.04
CA LYS A 35 -67.48 -6.92 -0.24
C LYS A 35 -66.49 -5.75 -0.20
N ALA A 36 -66.87 -4.59 0.33
CA ALA A 36 -65.99 -3.43 0.44
C ALA A 36 -64.79 -3.70 1.38
N ILE A 37 -65.00 -4.35 2.52
CA ILE A 37 -63.92 -4.74 3.45
C ILE A 37 -63.00 -5.80 2.81
N LYS A 38 -63.55 -6.77 2.06
CA LYS A 38 -62.73 -7.75 1.33
C LYS A 38 -61.92 -7.12 0.21
N VAL A 39 -62.48 -6.16 -0.53
CA VAL A 39 -61.77 -5.40 -1.58
C VAL A 39 -60.68 -4.52 -0.94
N TYR A 40 -60.98 -3.80 0.13
CA TYR A 40 -60.02 -2.97 0.85
C TYR A 40 -58.89 -3.81 1.48
N ALA A 41 -59.22 -4.97 2.07
CA ALA A 41 -58.23 -5.91 2.59
C ALA A 41 -57.38 -6.56 1.48
N HIS A 42 -57.96 -6.82 0.31
CA HIS A 42 -57.24 -7.35 -0.86
C HIS A 42 -56.31 -6.30 -1.49
N ILE A 43 -56.75 -5.05 -1.60
CA ILE A 43 -55.94 -3.92 -2.08
C ILE A 43 -54.81 -3.61 -1.08
N ARG A 44 -55.10 -3.61 0.24
CA ARG A 44 -54.10 -3.42 1.30
C ARG A 44 -53.09 -4.56 1.35
N ARG A 45 -53.50 -5.83 1.17
CA ARG A 45 -52.57 -6.96 1.03
C ARG A 45 -51.72 -6.88 -0.23
N LYS A 46 -52.28 -6.51 -1.39
CA LYS A 46 -51.50 -6.31 -2.62
C LYS A 46 -50.53 -5.13 -2.51
N SER A 47 -50.92 -4.04 -1.84
CA SER A 47 -50.07 -2.87 -1.58
C SER A 47 -48.92 -3.19 -0.61
N VAL A 48 -49.21 -3.86 0.50
CA VAL A 48 -48.20 -4.32 1.48
C VAL A 48 -47.29 -5.38 0.88
N SER A 49 -47.84 -6.33 0.10
CA SER A 49 -47.05 -7.32 -0.64
C SER A 49 -46.16 -6.67 -1.68
N LYS A 50 -46.65 -5.71 -2.49
CA LYS A 50 -45.83 -4.93 -3.45
C LYS A 50 -44.74 -4.13 -2.76
N LYS A 51 -45.02 -3.49 -1.61
CA LYS A 51 -44.00 -2.79 -0.81
C LYS A 51 -42.95 -3.76 -0.26
N HIS A 52 -43.34 -4.96 0.16
CA HIS A 52 -42.41 -5.98 0.62
C HIS A 52 -41.57 -6.59 -0.50
N THR A 53 -42.14 -6.82 -1.70
CA THR A 53 -41.38 -7.29 -2.87
C THR A 53 -40.48 -6.19 -3.43
N LEU A 54 -40.93 -4.94 -3.51
CA LEU A 54 -40.05 -3.81 -3.88
C LEU A 54 -38.93 -3.65 -2.85
N GLY A 55 -39.24 -3.70 -1.56
CA GLY A 55 -38.24 -3.62 -0.49
C GLY A 55 -37.22 -4.77 -0.55
N LYS A 56 -37.66 -6.01 -0.79
CA LYS A 56 -36.75 -7.15 -1.02
C LYS A 56 -35.92 -6.99 -2.30
N LEU A 57 -36.49 -6.51 -3.41
CA LEU A 57 -35.76 -6.28 -4.66
C LEU A 57 -34.71 -5.16 -4.51
N LEU A 58 -35.08 -4.07 -3.81
CA LEU A 58 -34.19 -2.95 -3.52
C LEU A 58 -33.05 -3.42 -2.61
N TYR A 59 -33.37 -4.16 -1.55
CA TYR A 59 -32.38 -4.72 -0.62
C TYR A 59 -31.44 -5.72 -1.31
N MET A 60 -31.96 -6.59 -2.17
CA MET A 60 -31.14 -7.52 -2.95
C MET A 60 -30.22 -6.76 -3.91
N LYS A 61 -30.74 -5.77 -4.66
CA LYS A 61 -29.93 -4.92 -5.55
C LYS A 61 -28.85 -4.14 -4.80
N VAL A 62 -29.16 -3.58 -3.62
CA VAL A 62 -28.19 -2.88 -2.77
C VAL A 62 -27.12 -3.85 -2.26
N SER A 63 -27.48 -5.08 -1.89
CA SER A 63 -26.53 -6.10 -1.43
C SER A 63 -25.62 -6.68 -2.52
N THR A 64 -26.11 -6.76 -3.77
CA THR A 64 -25.28 -7.13 -4.93
C THR A 64 -24.40 -5.97 -5.38
N MET A 65 -24.91 -4.73 -5.35
CA MET A 65 -24.09 -3.53 -5.58
C MET A 65 -22.97 -3.40 -4.56
N SER A 66 -23.23 -3.63 -3.26
CA SER A 66 -22.19 -3.51 -2.23
C SER A 66 -21.09 -4.56 -2.37
N ARG A 67 -21.44 -5.77 -2.85
CA ARG A 67 -20.45 -6.81 -3.18
C ARG A 67 -19.59 -6.45 -4.38
N HIS A 68 -20.18 -5.90 -5.45
CA HIS A 68 -19.41 -5.43 -6.60
C HIS A 68 -18.54 -4.23 -6.24
N TRP A 69 -19.05 -3.31 -5.43
CA TRP A 69 -18.30 -2.16 -4.92
C TRP A 69 -17.04 -2.58 -4.17
N ARG A 70 -17.16 -3.54 -3.25
CA ARG A 70 -16.02 -4.06 -2.47
C ARG A 70 -14.98 -4.81 -3.30
N ARG A 71 -15.31 -5.26 -4.52
CA ARG A 71 -14.36 -5.93 -5.43
C ARG A 71 -13.54 -4.95 -6.26
N LEU A 72 -13.93 -3.68 -6.32
CA LEU A 72 -13.19 -2.65 -7.04
C LEU A 72 -11.98 -2.20 -6.22
N THR A 73 -10.92 -1.84 -6.91
CA THR A 73 -9.76 -1.19 -6.29
C THR A 73 -10.18 0.16 -5.68
N LEU A 74 -9.52 0.58 -4.60
CA LEU A 74 -9.76 1.86 -3.93
C LEU A 74 -9.80 3.06 -4.91
N PRO A 75 -8.88 3.17 -5.89
CA PRO A 75 -8.94 4.21 -6.92
C PRO A 75 -10.25 4.19 -7.72
N SER A 76 -10.72 3.01 -8.12
CA SER A 76 -11.97 2.86 -8.90
C SER A 76 -13.21 3.20 -8.08
N GLN A 77 -13.23 2.83 -6.79
CA GLN A 77 -14.31 3.23 -5.88
C GLN A 77 -14.37 4.75 -5.72
N PHE A 78 -13.22 5.41 -5.57
CA PHE A 78 -13.14 6.88 -5.49
C PHE A 78 -13.67 7.54 -6.77
N VAL A 79 -13.24 7.06 -7.94
CA VAL A 79 -13.70 7.62 -9.23
C VAL A 79 -15.21 7.48 -9.40
N LEU A 80 -15.80 6.34 -9.03
CA LEU A 80 -17.25 6.15 -9.14
C LEU A 80 -18.03 7.01 -8.14
N ALA A 81 -17.58 7.07 -6.88
CA ALA A 81 -18.25 7.86 -5.85
C ALA A 81 -18.13 9.35 -6.14
N GLY A 82 -16.91 9.82 -6.45
CA GLY A 82 -16.62 11.19 -6.84
C GLY A 82 -17.38 11.58 -8.12
N GLY A 83 -17.40 10.70 -9.13
CA GLY A 83 -18.16 10.93 -10.36
C GLY A 83 -19.67 11.09 -10.11
N ALA A 84 -20.26 10.26 -9.25
CA ALA A 84 -21.66 10.39 -8.88
C ALA A 84 -21.95 11.73 -8.17
N VAL A 85 -21.09 12.14 -7.24
CA VAL A 85 -21.19 13.44 -6.55
C VAL A 85 -21.06 14.59 -7.54
N MET A 86 -20.13 14.52 -8.50
CA MET A 86 -19.94 15.54 -9.53
C MET A 86 -21.15 15.67 -10.44
N VAL A 87 -21.79 14.57 -10.85
CA VAL A 87 -23.01 14.61 -11.68
C VAL A 87 -24.16 15.27 -10.91
N VAL A 88 -24.34 14.93 -9.63
CA VAL A 88 -25.37 15.56 -8.80
C VAL A 88 -25.10 17.05 -8.64
N ALA A 89 -23.86 17.44 -8.34
CA ALA A 89 -23.46 18.84 -8.23
C ALA A 89 -23.66 19.61 -9.55
N MET A 90 -23.29 19.01 -10.68
CA MET A 90 -23.50 19.57 -12.01
C MET A 90 -24.98 19.85 -12.28
N ILE A 91 -25.86 18.89 -11.93
CA ILE A 91 -27.31 19.07 -12.11
C ILE A 91 -27.84 20.20 -11.22
N LEU A 92 -27.47 20.20 -9.93
CA LEU A 92 -27.91 21.24 -8.99
C LEU A 92 -27.47 22.64 -9.42
N VAL A 93 -26.19 22.81 -9.78
CA VAL A 93 -25.64 24.09 -10.23
C VAL A 93 -26.25 24.50 -11.57
N GLY A 94 -26.31 23.59 -12.55
CA GLY A 94 -26.87 23.87 -13.88
C GLY A 94 -28.34 24.28 -13.81
N SER A 95 -29.15 23.61 -12.98
CA SER A 95 -30.55 23.96 -12.74
C SER A 95 -30.69 25.29 -11.98
N TRP A 96 -29.87 25.54 -10.96
CA TRP A 96 -29.91 26.79 -10.21
C TRP A 96 -29.57 28.00 -11.07
N VAL A 97 -28.49 27.92 -11.86
CA VAL A 97 -28.10 28.99 -12.79
C VAL A 97 -29.16 29.19 -13.88
N SER A 98 -29.70 28.11 -14.45
CA SER A 98 -30.73 28.21 -15.49
C SER A 98 -31.99 28.92 -14.97
N ARG A 99 -32.47 28.56 -13.77
CA ARG A 99 -33.63 29.23 -13.14
C ARG A 99 -33.35 30.70 -12.85
N ARG A 100 -32.13 31.02 -12.42
CA ARG A 100 -31.75 32.42 -12.13
C ARG A 100 -31.76 33.28 -13.39
N ILE A 101 -31.28 32.75 -14.51
CA ILE A 101 -31.32 33.44 -15.81
C ILE A 101 -32.77 33.61 -16.29
N GLU A 102 -33.59 32.57 -16.15
CA GLU A 102 -35.00 32.59 -16.55
C GLU A 102 -35.79 33.67 -15.82
N HIS A 103 -35.71 33.71 -14.49
CA HIS A 103 -36.34 34.77 -13.70
C HIS A 103 -35.83 36.17 -14.06
N ALA A 104 -34.52 36.34 -14.27
CA ALA A 104 -33.96 37.64 -14.63
C ALA A 104 -34.42 38.11 -16.02
N ALA A 105 -34.53 37.19 -16.98
CA ALA A 105 -35.00 37.50 -18.32
C ALA A 105 -36.49 37.89 -18.31
N VAL A 106 -37.36 37.09 -17.67
CA VAL A 106 -38.81 37.35 -17.58
C VAL A 106 -39.07 38.72 -16.97
N GLN A 107 -38.42 39.04 -15.84
CA GLN A 107 -38.59 40.33 -15.16
C GLN A 107 -38.16 41.53 -16.01
N ASN A 108 -37.07 41.42 -16.78
CA ASN A 108 -36.65 42.49 -17.68
C ASN A 108 -37.67 42.75 -18.80
N PHE A 109 -38.29 41.69 -19.34
CA PHE A 109 -39.35 41.83 -20.33
C PHE A 109 -40.63 42.41 -19.72
N ALA A 110 -40.98 42.02 -18.49
CA ALA A 110 -42.14 42.54 -17.76
C ALA A 110 -42.07 44.07 -17.58
N ILE A 111 -40.91 44.59 -17.19
CA ILE A 111 -40.70 46.04 -17.01
C ILE A 111 -40.89 46.81 -18.34
N LEU A 112 -40.43 46.25 -19.46
CA LEU A 112 -40.64 46.84 -20.78
C LEU A 112 -42.13 46.89 -21.16
N ALA A 113 -42.86 45.82 -20.86
CA ALA A 113 -44.31 45.74 -21.09
C ALA A 113 -45.08 46.72 -20.17
N ALA A 114 -44.74 46.82 -18.89
CA ALA A 114 -45.41 47.75 -17.96
C ALA A 114 -45.30 49.23 -18.39
N ASN A 115 -44.16 49.66 -18.93
CA ASN A 115 -44.01 51.01 -19.48
C ASN A 115 -44.98 51.29 -20.65
N TYR A 116 -45.35 50.25 -21.40
CA TYR A 116 -46.35 50.36 -22.45
C TYR A 116 -47.74 50.63 -21.86
N VAL A 117 -48.11 49.88 -20.83
CA VAL A 117 -49.38 50.03 -20.10
C VAL A 117 -49.54 51.45 -19.59
N GLU A 118 -48.49 51.98 -18.98
CA GLU A 118 -48.48 53.34 -18.45
C GLU A 118 -48.67 54.38 -19.57
N SER A 119 -48.07 54.16 -20.75
CA SER A 119 -48.11 55.11 -21.86
C SER A 119 -49.43 55.12 -22.65
N PHE A 120 -50.10 53.96 -22.78
CA PHE A 120 -51.23 53.79 -23.70
C PHE A 120 -52.55 53.39 -23.02
N ILE A 121 -52.49 52.64 -21.92
CA ILE A 121 -53.68 52.10 -21.26
C ILE A 121 -54.10 52.97 -20.07
N SER A 122 -53.14 53.47 -19.29
CA SER A 122 -53.41 54.34 -18.14
C SER A 122 -54.28 55.56 -18.49
N PRO A 123 -54.04 56.31 -19.59
CA PRO A 123 -54.88 57.45 -19.96
C PRO A 123 -56.35 57.08 -20.27
N LEU A 124 -56.58 55.87 -20.79
CA LEU A 124 -57.91 55.39 -21.21
C LEU A 124 -58.72 54.76 -20.08
N THR A 125 -58.08 54.52 -18.93
CA THR A 125 -58.66 53.76 -17.81
C THR A 125 -58.92 54.61 -16.57
N GLN A 126 -58.64 55.92 -16.60
CA GLN A 126 -58.82 56.84 -15.47
C GLN A 126 -60.27 56.90 -14.94
N GLU A 127 -61.27 56.67 -15.79
CA GLU A 127 -62.68 56.62 -15.37
C GLU A 127 -62.96 55.47 -14.37
N LEU A 128 -62.12 54.43 -14.36
CA LEU A 128 -62.21 53.33 -13.39
C LEU A 128 -61.86 53.77 -11.97
N ALA A 129 -61.31 54.97 -11.73
CA ALA A 129 -61.12 55.49 -10.38
C ALA A 129 -62.46 55.61 -9.62
N SER A 130 -63.53 55.97 -10.32
CA SER A 130 -64.86 56.22 -9.72
C SER A 130 -65.96 55.24 -10.14
N GLY A 131 -65.73 54.40 -11.16
CA GLY A 131 -66.70 53.45 -11.69
C GLY A 131 -66.17 52.02 -11.83
N THR A 132 -67.07 51.09 -12.16
CA THR A 132 -66.76 49.68 -12.44
C THR A 132 -66.87 49.33 -13.93
N THR A 133 -67.09 50.31 -14.79
CA THR A 133 -67.28 50.15 -16.24
C THR A 133 -66.63 51.30 -16.97
N LEU A 134 -66.04 51.03 -18.13
CA LEU A 134 -65.49 52.04 -19.04
C LEU A 134 -66.59 52.61 -19.94
N SER A 135 -66.52 53.90 -20.27
CA SER A 135 -67.42 54.52 -21.24
C SER A 135 -67.23 53.95 -22.66
N GLU A 136 -68.26 54.03 -23.52
CA GLU A 136 -68.15 53.57 -24.92
C GLU A 136 -66.98 54.21 -25.69
N PRO A 137 -66.68 55.52 -25.55
CA PRO A 137 -65.51 56.12 -26.19
C PRO A 137 -64.18 55.52 -25.70
N ALA A 138 -64.05 55.26 -24.39
CA ALA A 138 -62.84 54.65 -23.82
C ALA A 138 -62.65 53.21 -24.31
N GLN A 139 -63.74 52.43 -24.42
CA GLN A 139 -63.71 51.08 -24.97
C GLN A 139 -63.29 51.09 -26.46
N GLN A 140 -63.85 52.01 -27.27
CA GLN A 140 -63.47 52.14 -28.68
C GLN A 140 -62.00 52.55 -28.84
N ALA A 141 -61.51 53.49 -28.03
CA ALA A 141 -60.11 53.89 -28.04
C ALA A 141 -59.18 52.73 -27.66
N MET A 142 -59.56 51.89 -26.69
CA MET A 142 -58.81 50.68 -26.35
C MET A 142 -58.75 49.71 -27.53
N ILE A 143 -59.89 49.42 -28.16
CA ILE A 143 -59.94 48.56 -29.35
C ILE A 143 -59.03 49.11 -30.45
N GLU A 144 -59.04 50.43 -30.69
CA GLU A 144 -58.20 51.06 -31.71
C GLU A 144 -56.70 50.98 -31.39
N VAL A 145 -56.32 51.19 -30.12
CA VAL A 145 -54.93 51.05 -29.66
C VAL A 145 -54.42 49.62 -29.89
N PHE A 146 -55.21 48.60 -29.54
CA PHE A 146 -54.85 47.20 -29.77
C PHE A 146 -55.00 46.74 -31.22
N ALA A 147 -55.87 47.38 -32.02
CA ALA A 147 -55.99 47.11 -33.45
C ALA A 147 -54.89 47.79 -34.29
N SER A 148 -54.18 48.76 -33.72
CA SER A 148 -53.03 49.39 -34.37
C SER A 148 -51.93 48.36 -34.68
N THR A 149 -51.26 48.51 -35.82
CA THR A 149 -50.30 47.52 -36.35
C THR A 149 -49.11 47.27 -35.43
N ALA A 150 -48.72 48.25 -34.61
CA ALA A 150 -47.57 48.12 -33.72
C ALA A 150 -47.86 47.27 -32.47
N LEU A 151 -49.10 47.33 -31.95
CA LEU A 151 -49.45 46.63 -30.72
C LEU A 151 -50.06 45.26 -30.96
N SER A 152 -50.88 45.12 -32.01
CA SER A 152 -51.48 43.85 -32.44
C SER A 152 -50.45 42.77 -32.79
N GLU A 153 -49.24 43.15 -33.22
CA GLU A 153 -48.17 42.19 -33.49
C GLU A 153 -47.50 41.65 -32.22
N ARG A 154 -47.58 42.37 -31.10
CA ARG A 154 -46.94 41.99 -29.82
C ARG A 154 -47.91 41.41 -28.82
N VAL A 155 -49.04 42.06 -28.60
CA VAL A 155 -50.05 41.68 -27.61
C VAL A 155 -51.14 40.85 -28.29
N VAL A 156 -51.33 39.64 -27.79
CA VAL A 156 -52.27 38.65 -28.34
C VAL A 156 -53.65 38.77 -27.69
N SER A 157 -53.67 39.00 -26.38
CA SER A 157 -54.88 39.13 -25.57
C SER A 157 -54.60 40.07 -24.40
N TYR A 158 -55.63 40.72 -23.88
CA TYR A 158 -55.54 41.58 -22.70
C TYR A 158 -56.82 41.52 -21.85
N LYS A 159 -56.65 41.80 -20.56
CA LYS A 159 -57.72 41.90 -19.57
C LYS A 159 -57.45 43.08 -18.63
N ILE A 160 -58.49 43.83 -18.30
CA ILE A 160 -58.44 44.90 -17.31
C ILE A 160 -59.23 44.46 -16.09
N TRP A 161 -58.54 44.41 -14.96
CA TRP A 161 -59.05 43.93 -13.69
C TRP A 161 -59.36 45.08 -12.75
N LYS A 162 -60.49 44.96 -12.05
CA LYS A 162 -60.84 45.76 -10.90
C LYS A 162 -60.65 44.95 -9.62
N GLN A 163 -60.56 45.65 -8.49
CA GLN A 163 -60.30 45.05 -7.20
C GLN A 163 -61.30 43.93 -6.89
N GLY A 164 -60.79 42.83 -6.33
CA GLY A 164 -61.58 41.63 -6.04
C GLY A 164 -61.72 40.66 -7.20
N GLY A 165 -60.97 40.83 -8.30
CA GLY A 165 -60.91 39.86 -9.40
C GLY A 165 -62.03 40.02 -10.43
N LEU A 166 -62.60 41.22 -10.60
CA LEU A 166 -63.61 41.51 -11.61
C LEU A 166 -62.94 41.95 -12.91
N ILE A 167 -63.27 41.32 -14.04
CA ILE A 167 -62.81 41.77 -15.36
C ILE A 167 -63.77 42.85 -15.87
N VAL A 168 -63.28 44.09 -16.01
CA VAL A 168 -64.08 45.23 -16.49
C VAL A 168 -63.99 45.40 -18.00
N HIS A 169 -62.93 44.93 -18.62
CA HIS A 169 -62.76 44.90 -20.08
C HIS A 169 -61.77 43.81 -20.50
N SER A 170 -61.95 43.23 -21.67
CA SER A 170 -61.05 42.20 -22.22
C SER A 170 -61.18 42.14 -23.74
N SER A 171 -60.13 41.67 -24.40
CA SER A 171 -60.17 41.27 -25.81
C SER A 171 -61.13 40.10 -26.08
N ASP A 172 -61.44 39.26 -25.08
CA ASP A 172 -62.52 38.28 -25.14
C ASP A 172 -63.78 38.85 -24.48
N PRO A 173 -64.82 39.22 -25.26
CA PRO A 173 -66.04 39.78 -24.71
C PRO A 173 -66.79 38.83 -23.75
N SER A 174 -66.54 37.52 -23.82
CA SER A 174 -67.21 36.54 -22.96
C SER A 174 -66.75 36.62 -21.51
N LEU A 175 -65.55 37.14 -21.25
CA LEU A 175 -64.96 37.26 -19.91
C LEU A 175 -65.39 38.54 -19.17
N VAL A 176 -65.89 39.55 -19.90
CA VAL A 176 -66.25 40.85 -19.32
C VAL A 176 -67.40 40.71 -18.34
N GLY A 177 -67.22 41.24 -17.12
CA GLY A 177 -68.18 41.18 -16.02
C GLY A 177 -68.11 39.90 -15.18
N GLN A 178 -67.25 38.94 -15.54
CA GLN A 178 -66.99 37.76 -14.72
C GLN A 178 -66.01 38.08 -13.59
N LYS A 179 -66.07 37.27 -12.52
CA LYS A 179 -65.23 37.41 -11.33
C LYS A 179 -64.45 36.13 -11.07
N PHE A 180 -63.14 36.23 -11.06
CA PHE A 180 -62.21 35.11 -10.86
C PHE A 180 -61.48 35.22 -9.52
N THR A 181 -60.84 34.12 -9.11
CA THR A 181 -60.01 34.12 -7.90
C THR A 181 -58.66 34.76 -8.24
N PRO A 182 -58.22 35.81 -7.53
CA PRO A 182 -56.98 36.49 -7.92
C PRO A 182 -55.74 35.60 -7.81
N SER A 183 -55.01 35.45 -8.91
CA SER A 183 -53.71 34.79 -8.95
C SER A 183 -52.67 35.50 -8.07
N ASP A 184 -51.56 34.82 -7.77
CA ASP A 184 -50.46 35.41 -6.98
C ASP A 184 -49.86 36.64 -7.68
N ASP A 185 -49.77 36.59 -9.02
CA ASP A 185 -49.26 37.69 -9.85
C ASP A 185 -50.23 38.87 -9.91
N LEU A 186 -51.54 38.62 -10.01
CA LEU A 186 -52.56 39.67 -9.92
C LEU A 186 -52.54 40.34 -8.54
N GLN A 187 -52.36 39.57 -7.46
CA GLN A 187 -52.23 40.13 -6.11
C GLN A 187 -50.96 40.97 -5.96
N ALA A 188 -49.82 40.54 -6.53
CA ALA A 188 -48.59 41.32 -6.55
C ALA A 188 -48.78 42.67 -7.27
N ALA A 189 -49.49 42.68 -8.40
CA ALA A 189 -49.85 43.91 -9.10
C ALA A 189 -50.73 44.85 -8.28
N TRP A 190 -51.69 44.33 -7.52
CA TRP A 190 -52.46 45.16 -6.59
C TRP A 190 -51.64 45.72 -5.41
N MET A 191 -50.47 45.15 -5.12
CA MET A 191 -49.51 45.70 -4.15
C MET A 191 -48.56 46.73 -4.78
N GLY A 192 -48.65 46.96 -6.10
CA GLY A 192 -47.84 47.91 -6.85
C GLY A 192 -46.66 47.29 -7.60
N ASP A 193 -46.47 45.97 -7.53
CA ASP A 193 -45.37 45.27 -8.20
C ASP A 193 -45.78 44.85 -9.63
N VAL A 194 -44.92 45.08 -10.62
CA VAL A 194 -45.11 44.47 -11.94
C VAL A 194 -44.72 42.99 -11.84
N SER A 195 -45.65 42.08 -12.14
CA SER A 195 -45.37 40.64 -12.18
C SER A 195 -45.51 40.07 -13.58
N ALA A 196 -44.79 38.99 -13.85
CA ALA A 196 -44.89 38.29 -15.12
C ALA A 196 -44.57 36.80 -14.99
N SER A 197 -45.30 36.00 -15.75
CA SER A 197 -45.19 34.55 -15.83
C SER A 197 -44.90 34.16 -17.28
N PHE A 198 -44.10 33.11 -17.50
CA PHE A 198 -43.81 32.60 -18.85
C PHE A 198 -44.18 31.12 -18.94
N GLY A 199 -45.17 30.82 -19.77
CA GLY A 199 -45.63 29.46 -20.02
C GLY A 199 -46.42 28.81 -18.87
N ASP A 200 -46.85 29.59 -17.87
CA ASP A 200 -47.89 29.19 -16.91
C ASP A 200 -49.22 29.75 -17.45
N LEU A 201 -50.12 28.86 -17.89
CA LEU A 201 -51.44 29.19 -18.44
C LEU A 201 -52.48 28.19 -17.90
N ASN A 202 -52.38 27.90 -16.60
CA ASN A 202 -53.15 26.85 -15.95
C ASN A 202 -54.43 27.37 -15.29
N ASP A 203 -54.63 28.69 -15.26
CA ASP A 203 -55.76 29.30 -14.59
C ASP A 203 -57.02 29.25 -15.48
N GLU A 204 -58.20 29.31 -14.86
CA GLU A 204 -59.49 29.10 -15.56
C GLU A 204 -59.75 30.17 -16.62
N GLU A 205 -59.27 31.39 -16.38
CA GLU A 205 -59.34 32.54 -17.27
C GLU A 205 -58.37 32.50 -18.46
N ASP A 206 -57.41 31.57 -18.48
CA ASP A 206 -56.38 31.44 -19.53
C ASP A 206 -56.77 30.45 -20.63
N ALA A 207 -57.95 29.83 -20.53
CA ALA A 207 -58.34 28.69 -21.36
C ALA A 207 -58.26 29.00 -22.87
N THR A 208 -58.58 30.23 -23.26
CA THR A 208 -58.52 30.68 -24.66
C THR A 208 -57.07 30.83 -25.12
N GLU A 209 -56.21 31.39 -24.29
CA GLU A 209 -54.79 31.63 -24.54
C GLU A 209 -54.00 30.31 -24.58
N ALA A 210 -54.30 29.38 -23.67
CA ALA A 210 -53.70 28.05 -23.61
C ALA A 210 -53.96 27.23 -24.90
N MET A 211 -55.09 27.47 -25.57
CA MET A 211 -55.44 26.81 -26.84
C MET A 211 -54.62 27.31 -28.04
N LEU A 212 -54.01 28.49 -27.96
CA LEU A 212 -53.22 29.06 -29.06
C LEU A 212 -51.93 28.27 -29.35
N GLY A 213 -51.41 27.53 -28.35
CA GLY A 213 -50.25 26.66 -28.52
C GLY A 213 -48.94 27.38 -28.85
N VAL A 214 -48.88 28.69 -28.62
CA VAL A 214 -47.70 29.54 -28.81
C VAL A 214 -47.12 29.95 -27.45
N PRO A 215 -45.80 30.23 -27.35
CA PRO A 215 -45.22 30.73 -26.13
C PRO A 215 -45.73 32.15 -25.83
N LEU A 216 -46.42 32.29 -24.70
CA LEU A 216 -46.94 33.57 -24.22
C LEU A 216 -46.19 33.98 -22.94
N LEU A 217 -45.89 35.28 -22.87
CA LEU A 217 -45.49 35.95 -21.64
C LEU A 217 -46.72 36.67 -21.11
N GLU A 218 -47.15 36.29 -19.92
CA GLU A 218 -48.23 36.93 -19.19
C GLU A 218 -47.63 38.03 -18.32
N VAL A 219 -48.17 39.24 -18.39
CA VAL A 219 -47.68 40.39 -17.63
C VAL A 219 -48.84 41.08 -16.93
N TYR A 220 -48.70 41.27 -15.61
CA TYR A 220 -49.60 42.04 -14.77
C TYR A 220 -48.95 43.37 -14.41
N SER A 221 -49.60 44.47 -14.79
CA SER A 221 -49.14 45.83 -14.52
C SER A 221 -50.20 46.62 -13.75
N PRO A 222 -49.86 47.24 -12.60
CA PRO A 222 -50.75 48.17 -11.93
C PRO A 222 -51.01 49.40 -12.80
N ILE A 223 -52.24 49.90 -12.78
CA ILE A 223 -52.65 51.17 -13.35
C ILE A 223 -52.91 52.13 -12.20
N HIS A 224 -52.23 53.27 -12.22
CA HIS A 224 -52.37 54.30 -11.20
C HIS A 224 -53.32 55.42 -11.66
N GLU A 225 -54.09 55.98 -10.72
CA GLU A 225 -54.80 57.23 -10.97
C GLU A 225 -53.78 58.38 -11.09
N VAL A 226 -53.96 59.23 -12.09
CA VAL A 226 -53.03 60.33 -12.41
C VAL A 226 -52.83 61.31 -11.23
N PHE A 227 -53.86 61.51 -10.39
CA PHE A 227 -53.82 62.52 -9.33
C PHE A 227 -53.55 61.94 -7.93
N SER A 228 -54.17 60.82 -7.55
CA SER A 228 -53.96 60.22 -6.22
C SER A 228 -52.75 59.30 -6.16
N GLY A 229 -52.33 58.74 -7.30
CA GLY A 229 -51.33 57.68 -7.35
C GLY A 229 -51.83 56.34 -6.79
N GLU A 230 -53.12 56.21 -6.46
CA GLU A 230 -53.70 54.94 -6.04
C GLU A 230 -53.87 53.99 -7.23
N ILE A 231 -53.71 52.69 -6.98
CA ILE A 231 -53.93 51.66 -7.99
C ILE A 231 -55.43 51.53 -8.22
N ILE A 232 -55.89 51.88 -9.42
CA ILE A 232 -57.31 51.88 -9.79
C ILE A 232 -57.72 50.62 -10.54
N ALA A 233 -56.79 49.98 -11.23
CA ALA A 233 -56.97 48.76 -11.98
C ALA A 233 -55.64 48.02 -12.11
N VAL A 234 -55.69 46.74 -12.48
CA VAL A 234 -54.52 46.00 -12.95
C VAL A 234 -54.80 45.60 -14.39
N ALA A 235 -53.82 45.79 -15.26
CA ALA A 235 -53.93 45.32 -16.61
C ALA A 235 -53.05 44.09 -16.81
N GLU A 236 -53.64 43.07 -17.42
CA GLU A 236 -53.03 41.80 -17.76
C GLU A 236 -52.92 41.71 -19.27
N PHE A 237 -51.77 41.29 -19.78
CA PHE A 237 -51.51 41.17 -21.20
C PHE A 237 -50.74 39.91 -21.49
N TYR A 238 -51.09 39.27 -22.61
CA TYR A 238 -50.35 38.15 -23.15
C TYR A 238 -49.54 38.61 -24.36
N GLU A 239 -48.23 38.70 -24.19
CA GLU A 239 -47.32 39.00 -25.28
C GLU A 239 -46.79 37.74 -25.94
N ARG A 240 -46.66 37.77 -27.27
CA ARG A 240 -46.00 36.68 -28.00
C ARG A 240 -44.51 36.66 -27.66
N ALA A 241 -44.04 35.55 -27.11
CA ALA A 241 -42.73 35.44 -26.50
C ALA A 241 -41.78 34.49 -27.25
N ASP A 242 -41.92 34.38 -28.58
CA ASP A 242 -41.05 33.55 -29.43
C ASP A 242 -39.56 33.92 -29.28
N GLY A 243 -39.28 35.22 -29.22
CA GLY A 243 -37.94 35.76 -29.00
C GLY A 243 -37.37 35.37 -27.63
N LEU A 244 -38.14 35.61 -26.56
CA LEU A 244 -37.78 35.23 -25.21
C LEU A 244 -37.56 33.71 -25.09
N GLN A 245 -38.42 32.89 -25.68
CA GLN A 245 -38.26 31.43 -25.69
C GLN A 245 -36.95 31.00 -26.38
N ALA A 246 -36.60 31.64 -27.51
CA ALA A 246 -35.36 31.38 -28.21
C ALA A 246 -34.13 31.79 -27.39
N GLU A 247 -34.17 32.95 -26.74
CA GLU A 247 -33.13 33.42 -25.82
C GLU A 247 -32.94 32.50 -24.62
N LEU A 248 -34.03 32.12 -23.94
CA LEU A 248 -34.00 31.19 -22.81
C LEU A 248 -33.45 29.82 -23.22
N ARG A 249 -33.83 29.32 -24.40
CA ARG A 249 -33.31 28.05 -24.94
C ARG A 249 -31.81 28.13 -25.21
N ASN A 250 -31.34 29.23 -25.81
CA ASN A 250 -29.92 29.45 -26.05
C ASN A 250 -29.14 29.61 -24.74
N ALA A 251 -29.64 30.41 -23.81
CA ALA A 251 -29.04 30.60 -22.49
C ALA A 251 -28.94 29.27 -21.72
N ARG A 252 -30.00 28.45 -21.76
CA ARG A 252 -30.01 27.11 -21.15
C ARG A 252 -28.97 26.20 -21.79
N ARG A 253 -28.91 26.14 -23.13
CA ARG A 253 -27.88 25.36 -23.85
C ARG A 253 -26.48 25.80 -23.45
N THR A 254 -26.17 27.10 -23.55
CA THR A 254 -24.86 27.66 -23.19
C THR A 254 -24.50 27.35 -21.73
N THR A 255 -25.45 27.52 -20.80
CA THR A 255 -25.25 27.20 -19.38
C THR A 255 -24.88 25.73 -19.19
N TRP A 256 -25.64 24.80 -19.79
CA TRP A 256 -25.35 23.37 -19.67
C TRP A 256 -24.05 22.97 -20.37
N PHE A 257 -23.69 23.59 -21.49
CA PHE A 257 -22.40 23.37 -22.14
C PHE A 257 -21.24 23.84 -21.24
N VAL A 258 -21.30 25.05 -20.70
CA VAL A 258 -20.24 25.59 -19.84
C VAL A 258 -20.12 24.80 -18.54
N VAL A 259 -21.23 24.59 -17.82
CA VAL A 259 -21.23 23.80 -16.57
C VAL A 259 -20.80 22.36 -16.84
N GLY A 260 -21.38 21.70 -17.84
CA GLY A 260 -21.01 20.32 -18.19
C GLY A 260 -19.53 20.18 -18.54
N SER A 261 -19.01 21.07 -19.38
CA SER A 261 -17.59 21.05 -19.78
C SER A 261 -16.64 21.25 -18.59
N ALA A 262 -16.93 22.18 -17.68
CA ALA A 262 -16.14 22.42 -16.48
C ALA A 262 -16.11 21.22 -15.51
N PHE A 263 -17.25 20.58 -15.29
CA PHE A 263 -17.33 19.37 -14.46
C PHE A 263 -16.63 18.17 -15.13
N ILE A 264 -16.77 18.00 -16.45
CA ILE A 264 -16.05 16.94 -17.19
C ILE A 264 -14.53 17.14 -17.09
N ALA A 265 -14.04 18.36 -17.32
CA ALA A 265 -12.61 18.68 -17.23
C ALA A 265 -12.06 18.42 -15.81
N SER A 266 -12.78 18.86 -14.78
CA SER A 266 -12.43 18.62 -13.38
C SER A 266 -12.44 17.12 -13.04
N GLY A 267 -13.40 16.37 -13.57
CA GLY A 267 -13.52 14.92 -13.37
C GLY A 267 -12.37 14.16 -14.01
N LEU A 268 -12.00 14.49 -15.25
CA LEU A 268 -10.85 13.90 -15.94
C LEU A 268 -9.53 14.17 -15.19
N LEU A 269 -9.36 15.40 -14.67
CA LEU A 269 -8.19 15.77 -13.87
C LEU A 269 -8.11 14.93 -12.58
N LEU A 270 -9.21 14.81 -11.84
CA LEU A 270 -9.25 14.00 -10.61
C LEU A 270 -8.98 12.52 -10.89
N ILE A 271 -9.56 11.95 -11.96
CA ILE A 271 -9.29 10.58 -12.39
C ILE A 271 -7.80 10.39 -12.68
N GLY A 272 -7.17 11.34 -13.37
CA GLY A 272 -5.74 11.34 -13.67
C GLY A 272 -4.89 11.30 -12.39
N ILE A 273 -5.16 12.20 -11.44
CA ILE A 273 -4.44 12.27 -10.15
C ILE A 273 -4.59 10.97 -9.36
N VAL A 274 -5.82 10.46 -9.23
CA VAL A 274 -6.10 9.25 -8.44
C VAL A 274 -5.45 8.02 -9.06
N LYS A 275 -5.46 7.90 -10.40
CA LYS A 275 -4.80 6.79 -11.10
C LYS A 275 -3.28 6.87 -10.95
N ALA A 276 -2.69 8.05 -11.10
CA ALA A 276 -1.25 8.25 -10.93
C ALA A 276 -0.80 7.95 -9.49
N GLY A 277 -1.56 8.42 -8.49
CA GLY A 277 -1.33 8.11 -7.08
C GLY A 277 -1.42 6.61 -6.79
N GLY A 278 -2.46 5.94 -7.30
CA GLY A 278 -2.64 4.49 -7.16
C GLY A 278 -1.49 3.68 -7.76
N GLN A 279 -1.03 4.04 -8.97
CA GLN A 279 0.12 3.38 -9.60
C GLN A 279 1.43 3.59 -8.82
N THR A 280 1.62 4.78 -8.24
CA THR A 280 2.79 5.09 -7.42
C THR A 280 2.82 4.24 -6.15
N ILE A 281 1.69 4.11 -5.46
CA ILE A 281 1.56 3.29 -4.25
C ILE A 281 1.89 1.81 -4.53
N GLU A 282 1.38 1.26 -5.63
CA GLU A 282 1.67 -0.14 -5.99
C GLU A 282 3.13 -0.36 -6.35
N ARG A 283 3.79 0.61 -7.02
CA ARG A 283 5.24 0.56 -7.26
C ARG A 283 6.03 0.58 -5.95
N GLN A 284 5.70 1.50 -5.04
CA GLN A 284 6.37 1.62 -3.74
C GLN A 284 6.21 0.34 -2.91
N ARG A 285 5.00 -0.26 -2.88
CA ARG A 285 4.75 -1.54 -2.22
C ARG A 285 5.63 -2.65 -2.78
N GLY A 286 5.73 -2.75 -4.11
CA GLY A 286 6.60 -3.75 -4.76
C GLY A 286 8.08 -3.58 -4.38
N GLU A 287 8.58 -2.34 -4.35
CA GLU A 287 9.97 -2.08 -3.97
C GLU A 287 10.25 -2.36 -2.49
N LEU A 288 9.33 -1.96 -1.59
CA LEU A 288 9.43 -2.28 -0.16
C LEU A 288 9.45 -3.79 0.09
N GLN A 289 8.60 -4.55 -0.61
CA GLN A 289 8.56 -6.01 -0.48
C GLN A 289 9.86 -6.65 -0.97
N LYS A 290 10.45 -6.12 -2.05
CA LYS A 290 11.75 -6.57 -2.54
C LYS A 290 12.86 -6.31 -1.50
N ARG A 291 12.93 -5.09 -0.95
CA ARG A 291 13.91 -4.72 0.10
C ARG A 291 13.76 -5.57 1.35
N LEU A 292 12.53 -5.92 1.73
CA LEU A 292 12.29 -6.81 2.88
C LEU A 292 12.86 -8.21 2.62
N THR A 293 12.60 -8.76 1.43
CA THR A 293 13.11 -10.08 1.03
C THR A 293 14.65 -10.10 0.96
N GLU A 294 15.27 -9.04 0.43
CA GLU A 294 16.74 -8.89 0.39
C GLU A 294 17.33 -8.83 1.80
N SER A 295 16.71 -8.08 2.72
CA SER A 295 17.14 -7.99 4.12
C SER A 295 17.05 -9.35 4.84
N GLU A 296 15.97 -10.09 4.64
CA GLU A 296 15.81 -11.44 5.21
C GLU A 296 16.90 -12.40 4.70
N GLN A 297 17.21 -12.35 3.41
CA GLN A 297 18.30 -13.14 2.83
C GLN A 297 19.67 -12.77 3.41
N LEU A 298 19.97 -11.47 3.57
CA LEU A 298 21.21 -11.00 4.18
C LEU A 298 21.34 -11.45 5.64
N VAL A 299 20.25 -11.38 6.41
CA VAL A 299 20.23 -11.86 7.80
C VAL A 299 20.48 -13.37 7.85
N ALA A 300 19.87 -14.15 6.95
CA ALA A 300 20.09 -15.59 6.86
C ALA A 300 21.56 -15.92 6.53
N GLN A 301 22.16 -15.22 5.55
CA GLN A 301 23.57 -15.39 5.19
C GLN A 301 24.50 -15.03 6.35
N LYS A 302 24.26 -13.89 7.01
CA LYS A 302 25.05 -13.46 8.17
C LYS A 302 25.00 -14.48 9.31
N ASN A 303 23.82 -15.03 9.59
CA ASN A 303 23.65 -16.05 10.61
C ASN A 303 24.37 -17.36 10.24
N ALA A 304 24.34 -17.77 8.97
CA ALA A 304 25.07 -18.93 8.50
C ALA A 304 26.59 -18.77 8.65
N LEU A 305 27.13 -17.61 8.25
CA LEU A 305 28.56 -17.30 8.42
C LEU A 305 28.96 -17.26 9.90
N ARG A 306 28.15 -16.62 10.75
CA ARG A 306 28.40 -16.58 12.19
C ARG A 306 28.45 -17.98 12.81
N ARG A 307 27.56 -18.88 12.40
CA ARG A 307 27.59 -20.29 12.86
C ARG A 307 28.87 -20.99 12.42
N ARG A 308 29.27 -20.85 11.16
CA ARG A 308 30.53 -21.42 10.65
C ARG A 308 31.75 -20.91 11.44
N ALA A 309 31.81 -19.61 11.72
CA ALA A 309 32.88 -19.01 12.49
C ALA A 309 32.93 -19.55 13.94
N ILE A 310 31.77 -19.67 14.60
CA ILE A 310 31.70 -20.26 15.95
C ILE A 310 32.17 -21.72 15.94
N THR A 311 31.71 -22.53 14.97
CA THR A 311 32.13 -23.94 14.87
C THR A 311 33.62 -24.08 14.58
N ALA A 312 34.19 -23.24 13.71
CA ALA A 312 35.62 -23.22 13.44
C ALA A 312 36.44 -22.87 14.71
N ASN A 313 36.01 -21.86 15.46
CA ASN A 313 36.66 -21.45 16.70
C ASN A 313 36.58 -22.55 17.79
N GLN A 314 35.43 -23.23 17.91
CA GLN A 314 35.28 -24.37 18.81
C GLN A 314 36.25 -25.52 18.47
N ARG A 315 36.42 -25.83 17.18
CA ARG A 315 37.38 -26.85 16.72
C ARG A 315 38.82 -26.45 17.04
N ALA A 316 39.21 -25.21 16.74
CA ALA A 316 40.55 -24.70 17.04
C ALA A 316 40.84 -24.74 18.55
N THR A 317 39.87 -24.34 19.38
CA THR A 317 40.00 -24.40 20.84
C THR A 317 40.16 -25.83 21.34
N ALA A 318 39.35 -26.77 20.83
CA ALA A 318 39.46 -28.19 21.21
C ALA A 318 40.82 -28.79 20.83
N GLN A 319 41.35 -28.45 19.65
CA GLN A 319 42.68 -28.88 19.22
C GLN A 319 43.80 -28.29 20.11
N LEU A 320 43.67 -27.03 20.50
CA LEU A 320 44.60 -26.38 21.43
C LEU A 320 44.58 -27.07 22.80
N GLU A 321 43.40 -27.32 23.36
CA GLU A 321 43.26 -28.01 24.65
C GLU A 321 43.87 -29.42 24.61
N GLN A 322 43.63 -30.18 23.54
CA GLN A 322 44.23 -31.50 23.36
C GLN A 322 45.77 -31.43 23.29
N THR A 323 46.31 -30.41 22.61
CA THR A 323 47.76 -30.19 22.51
C THR A 323 48.34 -29.88 23.89
N ILE A 324 47.73 -28.96 24.65
CA ILE A 324 48.17 -28.62 26.01
C ILE A 324 48.14 -29.85 26.93
N ARG A 325 47.09 -30.66 26.86
CA ARG A 325 46.98 -31.90 27.66
C ARG A 325 48.10 -32.89 27.32
N ARG A 326 48.39 -33.08 26.02
CA ARG A 326 49.47 -33.96 25.57
C ARG A 326 50.83 -33.47 26.09
N VAL A 327 51.12 -32.18 25.95
CA VAL A 327 52.35 -31.56 26.47
C VAL A 327 52.48 -31.74 27.98
N GLY A 328 51.39 -31.54 28.72
CA GLY A 328 51.37 -31.77 30.17
C GLY A 328 51.70 -33.22 30.54
N SER A 329 51.16 -34.19 29.80
CA SER A 329 51.48 -35.62 30.00
C SER A 329 52.95 -35.92 29.68
N ASP A 330 53.45 -35.48 28.53
CA ASP A 330 54.83 -35.73 28.10
C ASP A 330 55.85 -35.14 29.08
N LEU A 331 55.56 -33.96 29.65
CA LEU A 331 56.41 -33.32 30.66
C LEU A 331 56.38 -34.06 32.01
N HIS A 332 55.22 -34.58 32.39
CA HIS A 332 55.04 -35.31 33.65
C HIS A 332 55.66 -36.70 33.61
N ASP A 333 55.49 -37.44 32.51
CA ASP A 333 55.88 -38.84 32.42
C ASP A 333 57.38 -39.04 32.13
N GLY A 334 58.04 -38.06 31.51
CA GLY A 334 59.49 -38.12 31.28
C GLY A 334 60.28 -37.24 32.26
N PRO A 335 60.44 -35.93 31.98
CA PRO A 335 61.33 -35.07 32.74
C PRO A 335 61.04 -34.99 34.24
N ALA A 336 59.77 -34.90 34.64
CA ALA A 336 59.40 -34.79 36.04
C ALA A 336 59.74 -36.07 36.83
N GLN A 337 59.65 -37.25 36.21
CA GLN A 337 60.05 -38.51 36.84
C GLN A 337 61.57 -38.59 37.03
N HIS A 338 62.35 -38.23 36.01
CA HIS A 338 63.82 -38.22 36.11
C HIS A 338 64.33 -37.20 37.13
N LEU A 339 63.71 -36.01 37.18
CA LEU A 339 64.03 -35.00 38.20
C LEU A 339 63.63 -35.46 39.61
N SER A 340 62.49 -36.15 39.76
CA SER A 340 62.08 -36.73 41.05
C SER A 340 63.03 -37.82 41.51
N PHE A 341 63.48 -38.69 40.60
CA PHE A 341 64.48 -39.71 40.89
C PHE A 341 65.84 -39.08 41.27
N ALA A 342 66.26 -38.04 40.55
CA ALA A 342 67.47 -37.28 40.90
C ALA A 342 67.37 -36.65 42.29
N ALA A 343 66.24 -36.02 42.63
CA ALA A 343 66.02 -35.40 43.95
C ALA A 343 66.06 -36.43 45.09
N LEU A 344 65.44 -37.60 44.94
CA LEU A 344 65.49 -38.68 45.94
C LEU A 344 66.90 -39.22 46.19
N ARG A 345 67.74 -39.24 45.15
CA ARG A 345 69.13 -39.72 45.23
C ARG A 345 70.12 -38.65 45.69
N LEU A 346 69.74 -37.37 45.60
CA LEU A 346 70.60 -36.23 45.92
C LEU A 346 71.02 -36.23 47.40
N ASP A 347 70.09 -36.47 48.33
CA ASP A 347 70.38 -36.52 49.78
C ASP A 347 71.37 -37.65 50.15
N SER A 348 71.32 -38.77 49.40
CA SER A 348 72.24 -39.90 49.60
C SER A 348 73.62 -39.65 48.98
N ALA A 349 73.71 -38.78 47.96
CA ALA A 349 74.95 -38.43 47.28
C ALA A 349 75.89 -37.50 48.08
N PHE A 350 75.37 -36.85 49.13
CA PHE A 350 76.08 -35.92 50.00
C PHE A 350 76.53 -36.52 51.35
N GLN A 351 76.24 -37.79 51.64
CA GLN A 351 76.73 -38.47 52.86
C GLN A 351 78.20 -38.89 52.71
N GLU A 352 78.98 -38.84 53.79
CA GLU A 352 80.43 -39.17 53.79
C GLU A 352 80.76 -40.62 53.37
N ASN A 353 79.78 -41.54 53.46
CA ASN A 353 79.87 -42.94 53.03
C ASN A 353 78.98 -43.27 51.81
N ALA A 354 78.74 -42.30 50.93
CA ALA A 354 77.96 -42.53 49.72
C ALA A 354 78.61 -43.61 48.83
N ALA A 355 77.79 -44.49 48.24
CA ALA A 355 78.27 -45.44 47.26
C ALA A 355 78.90 -44.68 46.07
N PRO A 356 80.01 -45.17 45.49
CA PRO A 356 80.82 -44.41 44.53
C PRO A 356 80.06 -43.92 43.29
N ASN A 357 78.91 -44.54 42.96
CA ASN A 357 78.14 -44.25 41.75
C ASN A 357 76.92 -43.33 41.97
N THR A 358 76.58 -42.96 43.22
CA THR A 358 75.33 -42.23 43.51
C THR A 358 75.32 -40.81 42.92
N ARG A 359 76.48 -40.14 42.85
CA ARG A 359 76.61 -38.82 42.23
C ARG A 359 76.44 -38.87 40.71
N ASP A 360 76.96 -39.93 40.08
CA ASP A 360 76.84 -40.14 38.64
C ASP A 360 75.41 -40.50 38.23
N ASP A 361 74.69 -41.27 39.06
CA ASP A 361 73.27 -41.58 38.87
C ASP A 361 72.38 -40.31 38.89
N VAL A 362 72.63 -39.40 39.85
CA VAL A 362 71.93 -38.11 39.96
C VAL A 362 72.21 -37.24 38.73
N ARG A 363 73.48 -37.12 38.35
CA ARG A 363 73.89 -36.35 37.17
C ARG A 363 73.25 -36.90 35.90
N SER A 364 73.32 -38.22 35.68
CA SER A 364 72.73 -38.87 34.52
C SER A 364 71.22 -38.66 34.44
N SER A 365 70.53 -38.65 35.58
CA SER A 365 69.07 -38.45 35.62
C SER A 365 68.69 -37.00 35.31
N ILE A 366 69.45 -36.02 35.80
CA ILE A 366 69.27 -34.60 35.42
C ILE A 366 69.57 -34.40 33.93
N ASP A 367 70.64 -34.99 33.41
CA ASP A 367 71.02 -34.89 32.00
C ASP A 367 69.93 -35.51 31.10
N ARG A 368 69.38 -36.68 31.46
CA ARG A 368 68.24 -37.29 30.76
C ARG A 368 66.98 -36.43 30.82
N ALA A 369 66.66 -35.86 31.98
CA ALA A 369 65.52 -34.95 32.12
C ALA A 369 65.68 -33.70 31.22
N LEU A 370 66.88 -33.13 31.16
CA LEU A 370 67.20 -32.00 30.30
C LEU A 370 67.14 -32.38 28.82
N GLU A 371 67.61 -33.57 28.44
CA GLU A 371 67.49 -34.09 27.08
C GLU A 371 66.04 -34.27 26.65
N GLU A 372 65.18 -34.82 27.53
CA GLU A 372 63.76 -35.01 27.29
C GLU A 372 62.99 -33.67 27.24
N ILE A 373 63.26 -32.72 28.15
CA ILE A 373 62.70 -31.35 28.08
C ILE A 373 63.10 -30.69 26.77
N ARG A 374 64.36 -30.83 26.35
CA ARG A 374 64.85 -30.27 25.09
C ARG A 374 64.18 -30.97 23.90
N ALA A 375 63.92 -32.27 23.97
CA ALA A 375 63.21 -33.01 22.93
C ALA A 375 61.74 -32.58 22.81
N ILE A 376 61.02 -32.46 23.93
CA ILE A 376 59.64 -31.94 24.00
C ILE A 376 59.61 -30.50 23.50
N SER A 377 60.56 -29.66 23.91
CA SER A 377 60.65 -28.25 23.51
C SER A 377 60.92 -28.10 22.01
N ARG A 378 61.84 -28.88 21.43
CA ARG A 378 62.04 -28.96 19.96
C ARG A 378 60.79 -29.47 19.24
N GLY A 379 60.02 -30.33 19.90
CA GLY A 379 58.71 -30.80 19.44
C GLY A 379 57.63 -29.71 19.43
N LEU A 380 57.75 -28.67 20.26
CA LEU A 380 56.76 -27.61 20.46
C LEU A 380 57.06 -26.32 19.71
N ALA A 381 58.33 -25.93 19.65
CA ALA A 381 58.79 -24.73 18.97
C ALA A 381 60.15 -25.01 18.33
N LEU A 382 60.35 -24.53 17.09
CA LEU A 382 61.66 -24.50 16.47
C LEU A 382 62.06 -23.04 16.22
N PRO A 383 62.60 -22.32 17.23
CA PRO A 383 62.96 -20.90 17.08
C PRO A 383 63.99 -20.68 15.98
N GLU A 384 64.88 -21.65 15.77
CA GLU A 384 65.93 -21.65 14.76
C GLU A 384 65.41 -21.63 13.32
N LEU A 385 64.12 -21.90 13.06
CA LEU A 385 63.57 -21.83 11.70
C LEU A 385 63.44 -20.40 11.18
N ASP A 386 63.35 -19.40 12.07
CA ASP A 386 63.15 -18.01 11.67
C ASP A 386 64.36 -17.47 10.87
N GLU A 387 65.56 -17.91 11.25
CA GLU A 387 66.84 -17.47 10.67
C GLU A 387 67.24 -18.24 9.40
N LEU A 388 66.54 -19.33 9.05
CA LEU A 388 66.88 -20.17 7.89
C LEU A 388 66.20 -19.68 6.62
N ASP A 389 66.93 -19.73 5.51
CA ASP A 389 66.38 -19.63 4.16
C ASP A 389 65.70 -20.95 3.75
N MET A 390 64.90 -20.91 2.67
CA MET A 390 64.13 -22.08 2.22
C MET A 390 65.00 -23.29 1.85
N PRO A 391 66.10 -23.14 1.09
CA PRO A 391 67.02 -24.24 0.82
C PRO A 391 67.61 -24.85 2.10
N SER A 392 68.00 -24.04 3.08
CA SER A 392 68.58 -24.54 4.34
C SER A 392 67.53 -25.22 5.22
N LEU A 393 66.29 -24.71 5.24
CA LEU A 393 65.18 -25.34 5.95
C LEU A 393 64.87 -26.73 5.39
N VAL A 394 64.75 -26.85 4.06
CA VAL A 394 64.50 -28.13 3.38
C VAL A 394 65.65 -29.08 3.63
N LYS A 395 66.90 -28.62 3.42
CA LYS A 395 68.11 -29.41 3.69
C LYS A 395 68.13 -29.92 5.12
N ARG A 396 67.79 -29.08 6.10
CA ARG A 396 67.72 -29.48 7.51
C ARG A 396 66.68 -30.58 7.74
N ALA A 397 65.46 -30.41 7.24
CA ALA A 397 64.39 -31.41 7.38
C ALA A 397 64.80 -32.75 6.73
N VAL A 398 65.47 -32.70 5.58
CA VAL A 398 65.98 -33.86 4.85
C VAL A 398 67.09 -34.54 5.63
N THR A 399 68.17 -33.84 5.99
CA THR A 399 69.30 -34.40 6.73
C THR A 399 68.88 -35.02 8.06
N GLU A 400 67.94 -34.39 8.78
CA GLU A 400 67.39 -34.96 10.01
C GLU A 400 66.72 -36.32 9.75
N ARG A 401 65.96 -36.45 8.66
CA ARG A 401 65.32 -37.71 8.29
C ARG A 401 66.33 -38.75 7.78
N GLU A 402 67.28 -38.38 6.93
CA GLU A 402 68.32 -39.30 6.46
C GLU A 402 69.15 -39.85 7.62
N THR A 403 69.45 -39.02 8.63
CA THR A 403 70.18 -39.45 9.84
C THR A 403 69.36 -40.42 10.69
N GLN A 404 68.04 -40.25 10.75
CA GLN A 404 67.14 -41.10 11.54
C GLN A 404 66.83 -42.44 10.87
N SER A 405 66.73 -42.49 9.54
CA SER A 405 66.23 -43.67 8.81
C SER A 405 67.25 -44.35 7.89
N GLY A 406 68.37 -43.70 7.56
CA GLY A 406 69.38 -44.23 6.62
C GLY A 406 68.94 -44.23 5.15
N ASN A 407 67.82 -43.59 4.83
CA ASN A 407 67.24 -43.56 3.48
C ASN A 407 67.78 -42.40 2.66
N SER A 408 67.73 -42.51 1.32
CA SER A 408 68.20 -41.46 0.41
C SER A 408 67.05 -40.54 -0.01
N ILE A 409 67.24 -39.22 0.07
CA ILE A 409 66.25 -38.24 -0.39
C ILE A 409 66.86 -37.37 -1.48
N ASP A 410 66.21 -37.32 -2.65
CA ASP A 410 66.61 -36.44 -3.73
C ASP A 410 65.88 -35.10 -3.62
N VAL A 411 66.62 -33.99 -3.63
CA VAL A 411 66.07 -32.64 -3.43
C VAL A 411 66.36 -31.78 -4.65
N THR A 412 65.29 -31.31 -5.29
CA THR A 412 65.38 -30.35 -6.41
C THR A 412 64.75 -29.03 -6.00
N PHE A 413 65.48 -27.93 -6.20
CA PHE A 413 65.02 -26.57 -5.92
C PHE A 413 65.01 -25.73 -7.20
N GLU A 414 63.87 -25.11 -7.49
CA GLU A 414 63.66 -24.23 -8.63
C GLU A 414 63.09 -22.87 -8.20
N GLY A 415 63.61 -21.79 -8.77
CA GLY A 415 63.13 -20.42 -8.54
C GLY A 415 63.96 -19.59 -7.54
N PRO A 416 63.55 -18.34 -7.29
CA PRO A 416 64.28 -17.39 -6.45
C PRO A 416 64.05 -17.60 -4.95
N GLU A 417 64.96 -17.07 -4.13
CA GLU A 417 64.82 -17.07 -2.68
C GLU A 417 63.58 -16.26 -2.22
N LEU A 418 62.75 -16.86 -1.35
CA LEU A 418 61.52 -16.24 -0.83
C LEU A 418 61.77 -15.61 0.55
N LYS A 419 61.89 -14.28 0.60
CA LYS A 419 62.15 -13.53 1.84
C LYS A 419 60.88 -13.12 2.62
N TRP A 420 59.70 -13.27 2.02
CA TRP A 420 58.41 -12.87 2.60
C TRP A 420 57.77 -13.95 3.49
N LEU A 421 58.33 -15.17 3.53
CA LEU A 421 57.77 -16.25 4.33
C LEU A 421 57.91 -15.96 5.83
N SER A 422 56.78 -15.94 6.52
CA SER A 422 56.73 -15.78 7.96
C SER A 422 57.27 -17.01 8.70
N TYR A 423 57.54 -16.87 10.00
CA TYR A 423 57.85 -18.00 10.87
C TYR A 423 56.80 -19.12 10.78
N ALA A 424 55.52 -18.75 10.70
CA ALA A 424 54.42 -19.71 10.62
C ALA A 424 54.47 -20.52 9.31
N ASP A 425 54.80 -19.87 8.19
CA ASP A 425 54.96 -20.53 6.88
C ASP A 425 56.13 -21.50 6.90
N LYS A 426 57.30 -21.04 7.38
CA LYS A 426 58.50 -21.87 7.53
C LYS A 426 58.24 -23.08 8.42
N LEU A 427 57.57 -22.90 9.55
CA LEU A 427 57.18 -23.98 10.45
C LEU A 427 56.20 -24.96 9.80
N CYS A 428 55.23 -24.46 9.02
CA CYS A 428 54.31 -25.32 8.26
C CYS A 428 55.05 -26.16 7.23
N VAL A 429 55.95 -25.56 6.45
CA VAL A 429 56.77 -26.26 5.46
C VAL A 429 57.65 -27.33 6.13
N TYR A 430 58.36 -26.98 7.20
CA TYR A 430 59.24 -27.92 7.90
C TYR A 430 58.47 -29.15 8.38
N ARG A 431 57.25 -28.94 8.90
CA ARG A 431 56.40 -30.00 9.42
C ARG A 431 55.76 -30.83 8.31
N PHE A 432 55.40 -30.19 7.19
CA PHE A 432 54.98 -30.87 5.97
C PHE A 432 56.06 -31.82 5.46
N LEU A 433 57.32 -31.38 5.40
CA LEU A 433 58.44 -32.23 5.01
C LEU A 433 58.67 -33.37 6.00
N GLN A 434 58.67 -33.08 7.31
CA GLN A 434 58.85 -34.11 8.34
C GLN A 434 57.79 -35.22 8.25
N GLU A 435 56.52 -34.85 8.15
CA GLU A 435 55.41 -35.78 8.12
C GLU A 435 55.30 -36.48 6.75
N GLY A 436 55.49 -35.75 5.65
CA GLY A 436 55.46 -36.31 4.30
C GLY A 436 56.57 -37.35 4.07
N LEU A 437 57.80 -37.05 4.48
CA LEU A 437 58.91 -38.00 4.41
C LEU A 437 58.72 -39.18 5.37
N SER A 438 58.20 -38.93 6.58
CA SER A 438 57.87 -40.01 7.52
C SER A 438 56.84 -40.96 6.92
N ASN A 439 55.80 -40.43 6.28
CA ASN A 439 54.75 -41.24 5.65
C ASN A 439 55.28 -42.01 4.45
N ALA A 440 56.11 -41.39 3.60
CA ALA A 440 56.76 -42.06 2.48
C ALA A 440 57.55 -43.30 2.94
N PHE A 441 58.40 -43.16 3.96
CA PHE A 441 59.26 -44.27 4.41
C PHE A 441 58.54 -45.30 5.28
N ARG A 442 57.66 -44.86 6.19
CA ARG A 442 56.97 -45.75 7.13
C ARG A 442 55.82 -46.50 6.50
N HIS A 443 55.07 -45.86 5.60
CA HIS A 443 53.87 -46.42 5.00
C HIS A 443 54.06 -46.79 3.52
N GLY A 444 54.89 -46.05 2.78
CA GLY A 444 55.20 -46.36 1.38
C GLY A 444 56.19 -47.52 1.21
N GLY A 445 56.99 -47.84 2.23
CA GLY A 445 57.96 -48.95 2.19
C GLY A 445 59.09 -48.76 1.17
N VAL A 446 59.44 -47.51 0.86
CA VAL A 446 60.49 -47.15 -0.09
C VAL A 446 61.81 -46.86 0.60
N GLU A 447 62.93 -47.02 -0.11
CA GLU A 447 64.26 -46.58 0.36
C GLU A 447 64.64 -45.19 -0.18
N GLN A 448 63.83 -44.66 -1.12
CA GLN A 448 64.06 -43.39 -1.80
C GLN A 448 62.78 -42.55 -1.90
N ALA A 449 62.91 -41.26 -1.61
CA ALA A 449 61.85 -40.26 -1.80
C ALA A 449 62.40 -39.02 -2.52
N GLN A 450 61.52 -38.27 -3.19
CA GLN A 450 61.84 -37.05 -3.91
C GLN A 450 61.16 -35.85 -3.26
N VAL A 451 61.91 -34.78 -3.04
CA VAL A 451 61.41 -33.48 -2.60
C VAL A 451 61.63 -32.48 -3.72
N PHE A 452 60.55 -31.88 -4.21
CA PHE A 452 60.61 -30.85 -5.23
C PHE A 452 60.09 -29.53 -4.66
N VAL A 453 60.89 -28.48 -4.78
CA VAL A 453 60.56 -27.14 -4.29
C VAL A 453 60.58 -26.18 -5.46
N GLN A 454 59.46 -25.52 -5.71
CA GLN A 454 59.30 -24.51 -6.74
C GLN A 454 58.83 -23.21 -6.10
N SER A 455 59.61 -22.16 -6.31
CA SER A 455 59.34 -20.81 -5.83
C SER A 455 59.05 -19.89 -7.02
N SER A 456 58.02 -19.05 -6.90
CA SER A 456 57.66 -18.06 -7.91
C SER A 456 57.12 -16.78 -7.25
N ILE A 457 56.81 -15.77 -8.06
CA ILE A 457 56.10 -14.57 -7.60
C ILE A 457 54.69 -14.89 -7.06
N GLU A 458 54.07 -15.97 -7.54
CA GLU A 458 52.70 -16.37 -7.16
C GLU A 458 52.66 -17.10 -5.82
N GLY A 459 53.79 -17.66 -5.38
CA GLY A 459 53.89 -18.40 -4.13
C GLY A 459 54.96 -19.48 -4.12
N LEU A 460 54.87 -20.35 -3.11
CA LEU A 460 55.72 -21.50 -2.90
C LEU A 460 54.93 -22.79 -3.13
N ARG A 461 55.48 -23.69 -3.94
CA ARG A 461 54.97 -25.05 -4.12
C ARG A 461 56.04 -26.06 -3.68
N ILE A 462 55.70 -26.94 -2.76
CA ILE A 462 56.59 -28.01 -2.30
C ILE A 462 55.87 -29.33 -2.43
N SER A 463 56.52 -30.32 -3.04
CA SER A 463 55.99 -31.68 -3.09
C SER A 463 56.96 -32.71 -2.55
N VAL A 464 56.38 -33.73 -1.90
CA VAL A 464 57.07 -34.95 -1.47
C VAL A 464 56.46 -36.10 -2.24
N LYS A 465 57.29 -36.84 -2.97
CA LYS A 465 56.88 -37.95 -3.84
C LYS A 465 57.62 -39.23 -3.47
N ASP A 466 56.87 -40.30 -3.29
CA ASP A 466 57.39 -41.66 -3.19
C ASP A 466 56.86 -42.54 -4.33
N LYS A 467 57.51 -43.69 -4.52
CA LYS A 467 57.08 -44.76 -5.45
C LYS A 467 56.67 -46.01 -4.66
N GLY A 468 56.05 -45.81 -3.50
CA GLY A 468 55.68 -46.86 -2.57
C GLY A 468 54.37 -47.56 -2.93
N SER A 469 53.81 -48.26 -1.95
CA SER A 469 52.58 -49.04 -2.12
C SER A 469 51.34 -48.21 -2.46
N GLY A 470 51.35 -46.90 -2.20
CA GLY A 470 50.18 -46.01 -2.35
C GLY A 470 48.97 -46.45 -1.51
N PHE A 471 47.86 -45.73 -1.62
CA PHE A 471 46.59 -46.05 -0.96
C PHE A 471 45.38 -45.55 -1.75
N ASP A 472 44.19 -46.14 -1.52
CA ASP A 472 42.95 -45.67 -2.13
C ASP A 472 42.44 -44.40 -1.43
N MET A 473 42.36 -43.30 -2.17
CA MET A 473 41.86 -42.02 -1.68
C MET A 473 40.39 -42.09 -1.23
N ASN A 474 39.55 -42.95 -1.82
CA ASN A 474 38.14 -43.07 -1.44
C ASN A 474 37.95 -43.80 -0.10
N GLU A 475 38.84 -44.74 0.23
CA GLU A 475 38.86 -45.45 1.50
C GLU A 475 39.55 -44.61 2.60
N ALA A 476 40.59 -43.86 2.23
CA ALA A 476 41.22 -42.87 3.11
C ALA A 476 40.23 -41.79 3.57
N VAL A 477 39.33 -41.29 2.71
CA VAL A 477 38.27 -40.33 3.08
C VAL A 477 37.32 -40.87 4.17
N ARG A 478 37.20 -42.19 4.34
CA ARG A 478 36.45 -42.80 5.46
C ARG A 478 37.29 -42.90 6.74
N LEU A 479 38.59 -43.19 6.63
CA LEU A 479 39.56 -43.15 7.73
C LEU A 479 39.91 -41.71 8.19
N TYR A 480 39.62 -40.70 7.35
CA TYR A 480 39.72 -39.27 7.64
C TYR A 480 38.87 -38.86 8.85
N ASP A 481 37.73 -39.54 9.10
CA ASP A 481 36.86 -39.35 10.27
C ASP A 481 37.30 -40.17 11.51
N GLU A 482 38.12 -41.21 11.33
CA GLU A 482 38.51 -42.16 12.40
C GLU A 482 39.93 -41.96 12.97
N GLY A 483 40.59 -40.82 12.66
CA GLY A 483 41.75 -40.36 13.44
C GLY A 483 43.13 -40.58 12.82
N GLY A 484 43.28 -40.47 11.50
CA GLY A 484 44.58 -40.24 10.86
C GLY A 484 45.17 -38.87 11.27
N GLN A 485 45.84 -38.80 12.43
CA GLN A 485 46.22 -37.52 13.05
C GLN A 485 47.25 -36.69 12.23
N GLY A 486 48.10 -37.35 11.42
CA GLY A 486 49.17 -36.71 10.66
C GLY A 486 48.69 -35.84 9.49
N LEU A 487 47.88 -36.43 8.59
CA LEU A 487 47.38 -35.73 7.39
C LEU A 487 46.32 -34.67 7.70
N ASN A 488 45.45 -34.92 8.69
CA ASN A 488 44.49 -33.91 9.19
C ASN A 488 45.23 -32.71 9.80
N GLY A 489 46.28 -32.96 10.60
CA GLY A 489 47.11 -31.91 11.16
C GLY A 489 47.85 -31.08 10.11
N LEU A 490 48.33 -31.70 9.03
CA LEU A 490 48.94 -30.96 7.91
C LEU A 490 47.92 -30.12 7.15
N LYS A 491 46.71 -30.63 6.93
CA LYS A 491 45.65 -29.89 6.25
C LYS A 491 45.23 -28.66 7.06
N ASP A 492 44.87 -28.85 8.33
CA ASP A 492 44.45 -27.76 9.21
C ASP A 492 45.56 -26.69 9.35
N ARG A 493 46.82 -27.13 9.43
CA ARG A 493 47.96 -26.21 9.48
C ARG A 493 48.17 -25.45 8.17
N SER A 494 48.07 -26.13 7.03
CA SER A 494 48.19 -25.48 5.72
C SER A 494 47.08 -24.45 5.51
N GLU A 495 45.84 -24.76 5.88
CA GLU A 495 44.70 -23.83 5.76
C GLU A 495 44.84 -22.65 6.74
N SER A 496 45.43 -22.86 7.92
CA SER A 496 45.64 -21.80 8.93
C SER A 496 46.61 -20.69 8.50
N ILE A 497 47.48 -20.98 7.53
CA ILE A 497 48.41 -20.01 6.92
C ILE A 497 47.96 -19.57 5.51
N GLY A 498 46.69 -19.81 5.14
CA GLY A 498 46.16 -19.47 3.81
C GLY A 498 46.68 -20.38 2.68
N GLY A 499 47.41 -21.44 3.00
CA GLY A 499 47.92 -22.44 2.05
C GLY A 499 46.91 -23.55 1.72
N LYS A 500 47.29 -24.38 0.74
CA LYS A 500 46.48 -25.53 0.29
C LYS A 500 47.34 -26.79 0.26
N LEU A 501 46.82 -27.87 0.83
CA LEU A 501 47.38 -29.21 0.74
C LEU A 501 46.63 -30.04 -0.31
N GLU A 502 47.37 -30.65 -1.23
CA GLU A 502 46.86 -31.59 -2.21
C GLU A 502 47.54 -32.95 -2.02
N ILE A 503 46.75 -34.02 -2.05
CA ILE A 503 47.21 -35.40 -1.85
C ILE A 503 46.74 -36.21 -3.05
N VAL A 504 47.69 -36.86 -3.72
CA VAL A 504 47.43 -37.77 -4.83
C VAL A 504 48.11 -39.09 -4.50
N SER A 505 47.34 -40.16 -4.36
CA SER A 505 47.85 -41.51 -4.11
C SER A 505 47.08 -42.52 -4.94
N GLU A 506 47.79 -43.51 -5.46
CA GLU A 506 47.21 -44.65 -6.17
C GLU A 506 47.96 -45.93 -5.80
N ILE A 507 47.21 -47.00 -5.54
CA ILE A 507 47.78 -48.29 -5.10
C ILE A 507 48.78 -48.79 -6.16
N GLY A 508 50.02 -49.02 -5.74
CA GLY A 508 51.13 -49.49 -6.57
C GLY A 508 51.88 -48.41 -7.36
N LEU A 509 51.43 -47.15 -7.35
CA LEU A 509 52.09 -46.02 -8.03
C LEU A 509 52.73 -45.00 -7.07
N GLY A 510 52.52 -45.17 -5.76
CA GLY A 510 53.08 -44.31 -4.72
C GLY A 510 52.18 -43.13 -4.33
N THR A 511 52.71 -42.24 -3.51
CA THR A 511 52.00 -41.03 -3.04
C THR A 511 52.75 -39.75 -3.41
N THR A 512 52.00 -38.71 -3.76
CA THR A 512 52.49 -37.34 -3.93
C THR A 512 51.69 -36.42 -3.02
N LEU A 513 52.39 -35.77 -2.08
CA LEU A 513 51.86 -34.70 -1.26
C LEU A 513 52.36 -33.38 -1.82
N THR A 514 51.48 -32.39 -1.97
CA THR A 514 51.83 -31.05 -2.47
C THR A 514 51.28 -29.98 -1.55
N LEU A 515 52.15 -29.11 -1.03
CA LEU A 515 51.81 -27.92 -0.27
C LEU A 515 51.97 -26.68 -1.16
N HIS A 516 50.94 -25.84 -1.19
CA HIS A 516 50.95 -24.54 -1.86
C HIS A 516 50.76 -23.42 -0.85
N ILE A 517 51.67 -22.44 -0.82
CA ILE A 517 51.57 -21.23 0.01
C ILE A 517 51.53 -20.02 -0.92
N PRO A 518 50.41 -19.28 -1.01
CA PRO A 518 50.32 -18.11 -1.87
C PRO A 518 51.13 -16.92 -1.30
N ASN A 519 51.62 -16.04 -2.19
CA ASN A 519 52.21 -14.78 -1.78
C ASN A 519 51.09 -13.72 -1.59
N GLU A 520 50.75 -13.37 -0.35
CA GLU A 520 49.67 -12.42 -0.04
C GLU A 520 49.95 -10.98 -0.51
N GLU A 521 51.21 -10.61 -0.76
CA GLU A 521 51.55 -9.28 -1.31
C GLU A 521 51.31 -9.16 -2.84
N SER A 522 50.96 -10.26 -3.51
CA SER A 522 50.75 -10.29 -4.98
C SER A 522 49.27 -10.30 -5.39
N ALA A 523 48.33 -10.12 -4.44
CA ALA A 523 46.87 -10.12 -4.67
C ALA A 523 46.25 -8.72 -4.60
#